data_AF-A0A542I823-F1
#
_entry.id   AF-A0A542I823-F1
#
_cell.length_a   1.000
_cell.length_b   1.000
_cell.length_c   1.000
_cell.angle_alpha   90.00
_cell.angle_beta   90.00
_cell.angle_gamma   90.00
#
_symmetry.space_group_name_H-M   'P 1'
#
loop_
_entity.id
_entity.type
_entity.pdbx_description
1 polymer ?
#
loop_
_entity_poly.entity_id
_entity_poly.type
_entity_poly.pdbx_seq_one_letter_code
_entity_poly.pdbx_strand_id
1 'polypeptide(L)'
;MSETVEFTIIDTDNKVAFKNAIGHDIAWGDIEYGESTEAEIKAFTDNFEFLKWGNHDYFHTDGGLYQGTTLMRVIRRKTDGKLFGFSYWQGGGKYGEAFIEPNGDDHGYPGKYDWEDGVDEDQVWYVFLPVKSATIPAYVFEASK
;
A
#
# COMPACT_ATOMS: atom_id res chain seq x y z
N MET A 1 28.13 -7.46 -9.66
CA MET A 1 27.50 -6.45 -10.54
C MET A 1 26.19 -6.13 -9.86
N SER A 2 25.98 -4.90 -9.37
CA SER A 2 24.72 -4.53 -8.73
C SER A 2 23.68 -4.32 -9.83
N GLU A 3 22.72 -5.22 -9.95
CA GLU A 3 21.51 -4.94 -10.72
C GLU A 3 20.88 -3.68 -10.13
N THR A 4 20.79 -2.65 -10.96
CA THR A 4 20.06 -1.44 -10.62
C THR A 4 18.60 -1.81 -10.81
N VAL A 5 17.93 -2.24 -9.74
CA VAL A 5 16.49 -2.50 -9.79
C VAL A 5 15.82 -1.15 -10.08
N GLU A 6 15.28 -1.02 -11.30
CA GLU A 6 14.59 0.17 -11.74
C GLU A 6 13.22 0.21 -11.06
N PHE A 7 13.06 1.05 -10.03
CA PHE A 7 11.78 1.20 -9.35
C PHE A 7 10.79 1.98 -10.23
N THR A 8 9.53 1.58 -10.22
CA THR A 8 8.48 2.22 -11.02
C THR A 8 7.34 2.69 -10.12
N ILE A 9 6.97 3.97 -10.28
CA ILE A 9 5.78 4.56 -9.65
C ILE A 9 4.81 4.94 -10.76
N ILE A 10 3.58 4.42 -10.68
CA ILE A 10 2.48 4.90 -11.52
C ILE A 10 1.66 5.88 -10.69
N ASP A 11 1.65 7.16 -11.10
CA ASP A 11 0.86 8.21 -10.46
C ASP A 11 -0.22 8.69 -11.44
N THR A 12 -1.48 8.34 -11.17
CA THR A 12 -2.64 8.77 -11.96
C THR A 12 -3.76 9.26 -11.04
N ASP A 13 -4.78 9.87 -11.62
CA ASP A 13 -5.95 10.29 -10.84
C ASP A 13 -6.78 9.14 -10.28
N ASN A 14 -6.69 7.95 -10.89
CA ASN A 14 -7.53 6.81 -10.53
C ASN A 14 -6.80 5.75 -9.70
N LYS A 15 -5.48 5.88 -9.54
CA LYS A 15 -4.64 4.99 -8.73
C LYS A 15 -3.21 5.51 -8.63
N VAL A 16 -2.56 5.12 -7.54
CA VAL A 16 -1.11 5.20 -7.38
C VAL A 16 -0.59 3.79 -7.17
N ALA A 17 0.40 3.35 -7.95
CA ALA A 17 0.96 2.01 -7.83
C ALA A 17 2.48 2.08 -7.64
N PHE A 18 2.98 1.27 -6.72
CA PHE A 18 4.40 1.14 -6.41
C PHE A 18 4.83 -0.30 -6.68
N LYS A 19 5.97 -0.46 -7.32
CA LYS A 19 6.53 -1.77 -7.64
C LYS A 19 7.58 -2.17 -6.58
N ASN A 20 7.74 -3.46 -6.33
CA ASN A 20 8.85 -4.06 -5.57
C ASN A 20 8.94 -3.56 -4.11
N ALA A 21 10.16 -3.51 -3.55
CA ALA A 21 10.48 -3.18 -2.16
C ALA A 21 9.79 -1.90 -1.67
N ILE A 22 9.77 -0.83 -2.48
CA ILE A 22 9.10 0.41 -2.06
C ILE A 22 7.58 0.24 -1.95
N GLY A 23 6.96 -0.53 -2.84
CA GLY A 23 5.54 -0.85 -2.71
C GLY A 23 5.26 -1.68 -1.47
N HIS A 24 6.11 -2.68 -1.21
CA HIS A 24 6.05 -3.51 -0.01
C HIS A 24 6.17 -2.66 1.24
N ASP A 25 7.23 -1.87 1.38
CA ASP A 25 7.50 -1.08 2.57
C ASP A 25 6.42 -0.04 2.83
N ILE A 26 5.83 0.55 1.78
CA ILE A 26 4.67 1.42 1.93
C ILE A 26 3.45 0.60 2.37
N ALA A 27 3.18 -0.54 1.74
CA ALA A 27 2.05 -1.40 2.05
C ALA A 27 2.18 -2.15 3.38
N TRP A 28 3.37 -2.23 3.98
CA TRP A 28 3.63 -2.77 5.32
C TRP A 28 3.79 -1.69 6.39
N GLY A 29 4.11 -0.45 6.01
CA GLY A 29 4.39 0.65 6.94
C GLY A 29 5.84 0.65 7.42
N ASP A 30 6.70 -0.11 6.76
CA ASP A 30 8.09 -0.38 7.12
C ASP A 30 9.08 0.54 6.39
N ILE A 31 8.66 1.71 5.89
CA ILE A 31 9.53 2.60 5.11
C ILE A 31 10.83 3.01 5.82
N GLU A 32 10.87 2.95 7.16
CA GLU A 32 12.05 3.27 7.98
C GLU A 32 12.97 2.06 8.23
N TYR A 33 12.47 0.83 8.04
CA TYR A 33 13.14 -0.41 8.44
C TYR A 33 13.17 -1.50 7.35
N GLY A 34 12.51 -1.26 6.22
CA GLY A 34 12.35 -2.18 5.12
C GLY A 34 13.56 -2.19 4.18
N GLU A 35 13.33 -2.70 2.97
CA GLU A 35 14.38 -3.00 2.00
C GLU A 35 14.57 -1.91 0.94
N SER A 36 13.72 -0.89 0.94
CA SER A 36 13.80 0.24 0.00
C SER A 36 15.11 1.01 0.12
N THR A 37 15.64 1.39 -1.02
CA THR A 37 16.80 2.28 -1.12
C THR A 37 16.44 3.71 -0.71
N GLU A 38 17.46 4.50 -0.32
CA GLU A 38 17.27 5.92 -0.01
C GLU A 38 16.65 6.70 -1.18
N ALA A 39 16.97 6.32 -2.42
CA ALA A 39 16.42 6.96 -3.62
C ALA A 39 14.92 6.70 -3.79
N GLU A 40 14.47 5.47 -3.53
CA GLU A 40 13.05 5.08 -3.57
C GLU A 40 12.26 5.77 -2.46
N ILE A 41 12.78 5.75 -1.23
CA ILE A 41 12.18 6.44 -0.07
C ILE A 41 12.08 7.94 -0.36
N LYS A 42 13.12 8.53 -0.95
CA LYS A 42 13.09 9.94 -1.34
C LYS A 42 12.04 10.20 -2.43
N ALA A 43 11.96 9.37 -3.46
CA ALA A 43 10.97 9.52 -4.52
C ALA A 43 9.53 9.45 -3.99
N PHE A 44 9.25 8.55 -3.04
CA PHE A 44 7.98 8.51 -2.32
C PHE A 44 7.76 9.78 -1.51
N THR A 45 8.69 10.13 -0.61
CA THR A 45 8.53 11.26 0.33
C THR A 45 8.53 12.63 -0.34
N ASP A 46 9.10 12.79 -1.55
CA ASP A 46 8.99 14.03 -2.33
C ASP A 46 7.55 14.26 -2.85
N ASN A 47 6.81 13.18 -3.15
CA ASN A 47 5.51 13.25 -3.83
C ASN A 47 4.31 12.89 -2.94
N PHE A 48 4.54 12.10 -1.90
CA PHE A 48 3.51 11.52 -1.05
C PHE A 48 3.88 11.64 0.43
N GLU A 49 2.86 11.50 1.29
CA GLU A 49 3.02 11.36 2.72
C GLU A 49 2.05 10.31 3.27
N PHE A 50 2.46 9.57 4.31
CA PHE A 50 1.54 8.74 5.07
C PHE A 50 0.57 9.61 5.87
N LEU A 51 -0.71 9.25 5.84
CA LEU A 51 -1.64 9.74 6.84
C LEU A 51 -1.51 8.93 8.11
N LYS A 52 -1.20 9.62 9.21
CA LYS A 52 -1.11 9.05 10.55
C LYS A 52 -2.19 9.63 11.45
N TRP A 53 -2.73 8.81 12.34
CA TRP A 53 -3.54 9.23 13.47
C TRP A 53 -2.81 8.92 14.78
N GLY A 54 -2.12 9.93 15.32
CA GLY A 54 -1.16 9.72 16.40
C GLY A 54 0.03 8.88 15.91
N ASN A 55 0.30 7.77 16.58
CA ASN A 55 1.36 6.82 16.21
C ASN A 55 0.89 5.72 15.23
N HIS A 56 -0.39 5.72 14.86
CA HIS A 56 -0.94 4.70 13.95
C HIS A 56 -0.99 5.23 12.53
N ASP A 57 -0.59 4.41 11.56
CA ASP A 57 -0.61 4.68 10.12
C ASP A 57 -1.68 3.86 9.39
N TYR A 58 -2.57 3.20 10.15
CA TYR A 58 -3.64 2.36 9.66
C TYR A 58 -5.00 2.78 10.20
N PHE A 59 -6.04 2.54 9.40
CA PHE A 59 -7.41 2.94 9.68
C PHE A 59 -8.35 1.75 9.59
N HIS A 60 -9.20 1.56 10.59
CA HIS A 60 -10.23 0.52 10.54
C HIS A 60 -11.26 0.83 9.45
N THR A 61 -11.49 -0.14 8.59
CA THR A 61 -12.50 -0.06 7.52
C THR A 61 -13.74 -0.90 7.76
N ASP A 62 -13.73 -1.71 8.82
CA ASP A 62 -14.91 -2.40 9.34
C ASP A 62 -15.04 -2.24 10.87
N GLY A 63 -16.24 -2.54 11.40
CA GLY A 63 -16.55 -2.38 12.83
C GLY A 63 -16.08 -3.53 13.74
N GLY A 64 -15.28 -4.47 13.23
CA GLY A 64 -15.04 -5.77 13.86
C GLY A 64 -13.65 -5.92 14.50
N LEU A 65 -13.36 -5.25 15.62
CA LEU A 65 -12.03 -5.29 16.26
C LEU A 65 -11.59 -6.66 16.83
N TYR A 66 -12.53 -7.58 17.11
CA TYR A 66 -12.24 -8.79 17.89
C TYR A 66 -12.17 -10.09 17.08
N GLN A 67 -12.53 -10.09 15.79
CA GLN A 67 -12.57 -11.30 14.94
C GLN A 67 -11.68 -11.18 13.69
N GLY A 68 -10.84 -10.16 13.65
CA GLY A 68 -10.12 -9.74 12.45
C GLY A 68 -10.89 -8.64 11.73
N THR A 69 -10.14 -7.69 11.21
CA THR A 69 -10.65 -6.42 10.67
C THR A 69 -9.88 -6.09 9.40
N THR A 70 -10.58 -5.51 8.45
CA THR A 70 -9.97 -4.90 7.28
C THR A 70 -9.45 -3.54 7.70
N LEU A 71 -8.13 -3.38 7.61
CA LEU A 71 -7.46 -2.12 7.77
C LEU A 71 -7.19 -1.49 6.42
N MET A 72 -6.91 -0.19 6.46
CA MET A 72 -6.47 0.55 5.29
C MET A 72 -5.33 1.46 5.67
N ARG A 73 -4.25 1.39 4.90
CA ARG A 73 -3.21 2.41 4.93
C ARG A 73 -3.55 3.48 3.91
N VAL A 74 -3.39 4.75 4.29
CA VAL A 74 -3.73 5.89 3.42
C VAL A 74 -2.50 6.77 3.21
N ILE A 75 -2.26 7.09 1.95
CA ILE A 75 -1.27 8.08 1.52
C ILE A 75 -1.98 9.31 0.97
N ARG A 76 -1.34 10.47 1.10
CA ARG A 76 -1.77 11.72 0.47
C ARG A 76 -0.75 12.12 -0.59
N ARG A 77 -1.23 12.40 -1.80
CA ARG A 77 -0.44 13.02 -2.87
C ARG A 77 -0.26 14.52 -2.59
N LYS A 78 0.97 15.01 -2.59
CA LYS A 78 1.30 16.38 -2.17
C LYS A 78 0.90 17.46 -3.18
N THR A 79 0.86 17.11 -4.46
CA THR A 79 0.56 18.07 -5.54
C THR A 79 -0.88 18.58 -5.50
N ASP A 80 -1.83 17.73 -5.11
CA ASP A 80 -3.26 18.05 -5.14
C ASP A 80 -4.04 17.65 -3.87
N GLY A 81 -3.37 17.03 -2.90
CA GLY A 81 -3.98 16.61 -1.64
C GLY A 81 -4.91 15.40 -1.75
N LYS A 82 -5.00 14.73 -2.91
CA LYS A 82 -5.85 13.53 -3.07
C LYS A 82 -5.33 12.39 -2.20
N LEU A 83 -6.27 11.59 -1.71
CA LEU A 83 -6.01 10.47 -0.83
C LEU A 83 -6.13 9.16 -1.59
N PHE A 84 -5.21 8.24 -1.31
CA PHE A 84 -5.23 6.90 -1.86
C PHE A 84 -5.04 5.87 -0.75
N GLY A 85 -5.82 4.80 -0.77
CA GLY A 85 -5.83 3.76 0.25
C GLY A 85 -5.39 2.42 -0.29
N PHE A 86 -4.77 1.63 0.58
CA PHE A 86 -4.47 0.22 0.37
C PHE A 86 -5.11 -0.57 1.50
N SER A 87 -6.05 -1.46 1.16
CA SER A 87 -6.75 -2.28 2.14
C SER A 87 -6.02 -3.60 2.36
N TYR A 88 -5.95 -4.03 3.61
CA TYR A 88 -5.36 -5.31 4.00
C TYR A 88 -6.12 -5.90 5.18
N TRP A 89 -6.00 -7.21 5.38
CA TRP A 89 -6.66 -7.88 6.49
C TRP A 89 -5.71 -8.00 7.68
N GLN A 90 -6.22 -7.76 8.88
CA GLN A 90 -5.51 -8.04 10.11
C GLN A 90 -6.32 -9.02 10.96
N GLY A 91 -5.67 -10.09 11.42
CA GLY A 91 -6.26 -11.06 12.32
C GLY A 91 -6.66 -10.45 13.67
N GLY A 92 -7.71 -11.02 14.28
CA GLY A 92 -8.14 -10.61 15.60
C GLY A 92 -7.17 -11.06 16.70
N GLY A 93 -7.04 -10.27 17.76
CA GLY A 93 -6.24 -10.62 18.95
C GLY A 93 -4.97 -9.80 19.12
N LYS A 94 -4.31 -9.96 20.28
CA LYS A 94 -3.13 -9.17 20.68
C LYS A 94 -1.92 -9.35 19.73
N TYR A 95 -1.86 -10.49 19.06
CA TYR A 95 -0.79 -10.88 18.13
C TYR A 95 -1.35 -11.21 16.74
N GLY A 96 -2.46 -10.56 16.37
CA GLY A 96 -3.10 -10.81 15.08
C GLY A 96 -2.15 -10.55 13.92
N GLU A 97 -1.95 -11.56 13.08
CA GLU A 97 -1.12 -11.47 11.88
C GLU A 97 -1.75 -10.50 10.87
N ALA A 98 -0.90 -9.68 10.24
CA ALA A 98 -1.31 -8.83 9.13
C ALA A 98 -1.08 -9.59 7.83
N PHE A 99 -2.12 -9.66 7.00
CA PHE A 99 -2.09 -10.28 5.69
C PHE A 99 -2.12 -9.16 4.65
N ILE A 100 -0.91 -8.78 4.23
CA ILE A 100 -0.65 -7.68 3.32
C ILE A 100 -0.06 -8.30 2.06
N GLU A 101 -0.90 -8.53 1.07
CA GLU A 101 -0.54 -9.19 -0.19
C GLU A 101 -0.50 -8.18 -1.33
N PRO A 102 0.40 -8.33 -2.31
CA PRO A 102 0.37 -7.51 -3.51
C PRO A 102 -0.97 -7.67 -4.24
N ASN A 103 -1.56 -6.55 -4.66
CA ASN A 103 -2.86 -6.48 -5.34
C ASN A 103 -2.75 -6.02 -6.80
N GLY A 104 -1.55 -6.11 -7.38
CA GLY A 104 -1.26 -5.71 -8.75
C GLY A 104 -2.17 -6.36 -9.80
N ASP A 105 -2.35 -7.67 -9.68
CA ASP A 105 -3.14 -8.50 -10.60
C ASP A 105 -4.58 -8.00 -10.74
N ASP A 106 -5.21 -7.65 -9.61
CA ASP A 106 -6.59 -7.12 -9.55
C ASP A 106 -6.74 -5.73 -10.18
N HIS A 107 -5.62 -5.05 -10.43
CA HIS A 107 -5.58 -3.65 -10.85
C HIS A 107 -4.81 -3.41 -12.15
N GLY A 108 -4.56 -4.48 -12.92
CA GLY A 108 -3.98 -4.43 -14.26
C GLY A 108 -2.45 -4.32 -14.28
N TYR A 109 -1.79 -4.69 -13.19
CA TYR A 109 -0.33 -4.78 -13.09
C TYR A 109 0.07 -6.18 -12.63
N PRO A 110 -0.12 -7.20 -13.50
CA PRO A 110 0.14 -8.56 -13.11
C PRO A 110 1.61 -8.74 -12.71
N GLY A 111 1.84 -9.45 -11.61
CA GLY A 111 3.17 -9.91 -11.23
C GLY A 111 3.75 -10.85 -12.30
N LYS A 112 5.07 -10.99 -12.33
CA LYS A 112 5.68 -12.04 -13.14
C LYS A 112 5.53 -13.36 -12.40
N TYR A 113 4.87 -14.32 -13.03
CA TYR A 113 4.69 -15.67 -12.50
C TYR A 113 5.52 -16.66 -13.31
N ASP A 114 6.34 -17.44 -12.62
CA ASP A 114 7.03 -18.62 -13.14
C ASP A 114 6.45 -19.88 -12.49
N TRP A 115 6.29 -20.96 -13.26
CA TRP A 115 5.69 -22.19 -12.75
C TRP A 115 6.66 -23.04 -11.92
N GLU A 116 7.97 -22.84 -12.06
CA GLU A 116 9.02 -23.46 -11.24
C GLU A 116 9.27 -22.66 -9.95
N ASP A 117 9.32 -21.33 -10.07
CA ASP A 117 9.76 -20.43 -8.98
C ASP A 117 8.61 -19.67 -8.27
N GLY A 118 7.39 -19.71 -8.80
CA GLY A 118 6.24 -19.00 -8.25
C GLY A 118 6.14 -17.53 -8.69
N VAL A 119 5.51 -16.69 -7.86
CA VAL A 119 5.46 -15.24 -8.10
C VAL A 119 6.84 -14.67 -7.83
N ASP A 120 7.40 -13.96 -8.81
CA ASP A 120 8.62 -13.19 -8.66
C ASP A 120 8.31 -11.98 -7.74
N GLU A 121 8.69 -12.10 -6.46
CA GLU A 121 8.45 -11.09 -5.43
C GLU A 121 9.10 -9.74 -5.78
N ASP A 122 10.17 -9.76 -6.57
CA ASP A 122 10.83 -8.57 -7.12
C ASP A 122 10.11 -7.98 -8.35
N GLN A 123 8.91 -8.49 -8.67
CA GLN A 123 8.07 -8.01 -9.77
C GLN A 123 6.60 -7.85 -9.39
N VAL A 124 6.30 -7.65 -8.11
CA VAL A 124 4.93 -7.42 -7.63
C VAL A 124 4.57 -5.94 -7.52
N TRP A 125 3.27 -5.65 -7.51
CA TRP A 125 2.73 -4.30 -7.43
C TRP A 125 1.80 -4.12 -6.24
N TYR A 126 1.91 -2.96 -5.60
CA TYR A 126 1.03 -2.50 -4.54
C TYR A 126 0.29 -1.25 -5.01
N VAL A 127 -1.02 -1.37 -5.17
CA VAL A 127 -1.89 -0.38 -5.81
C VAL A 127 -2.80 0.25 -4.77
N PHE A 128 -2.65 1.56 -4.63
CA PHE A 128 -3.45 2.44 -3.80
C PHE A 128 -4.54 3.09 -4.65
N LEU A 129 -5.80 2.93 -4.23
CA LEU A 129 -6.97 3.45 -4.94
C LEU A 129 -7.50 4.72 -4.28
N PRO A 130 -8.16 5.64 -5.02
CA PRO A 130 -8.75 6.84 -4.44
C PRO A 130 -9.66 6.55 -3.26
N VAL A 131 -9.50 7.31 -2.18
CA VAL A 131 -10.34 7.21 -0.97
C VAL A 131 -10.87 8.57 -0.55
N LYS A 132 -11.98 8.54 0.18
CA LYS A 132 -12.54 9.70 0.86
C LYS A 132 -12.69 9.43 2.34
N SER A 133 -12.57 10.48 3.14
CA SER A 133 -12.86 10.40 4.58
C SER A 133 -14.34 10.10 4.81
N ALA A 134 -14.64 9.26 5.78
CA ALA A 134 -15.98 8.97 6.27
C ALA A 134 -16.01 9.04 7.80
N THR A 135 -17.21 9.09 8.39
CA THR A 135 -17.35 9.18 9.85
C THR A 135 -17.02 7.85 10.52
N ILE A 136 -17.58 6.75 10.00
CA ILE A 136 -17.29 5.36 10.38
C ILE A 136 -17.53 4.50 9.11
N PRO A 137 -16.54 3.79 8.56
CA PRO A 137 -15.11 3.83 8.90
C PRO A 137 -14.44 5.19 8.61
N ALA A 138 -13.18 5.37 9.01
CA ALA A 138 -12.47 6.66 8.80
C ALA A 138 -12.24 6.97 7.31
N TYR A 139 -12.07 5.95 6.47
CA TYR A 139 -11.91 6.07 5.02
C TYR A 139 -12.66 4.97 4.28
N VAL A 140 -13.13 5.29 3.08
CA VAL A 140 -13.73 4.34 2.13
C VAL A 140 -13.19 4.60 0.73
N PHE A 141 -13.06 3.53 -0.06
CA PHE A 141 -12.75 3.66 -1.48
C PHE A 141 -13.82 4.49 -2.19
N GLU A 142 -13.37 5.38 -3.09
CA GLU A 142 -14.27 6.04 -4.01
C GLU A 142 -14.77 5.01 -5.03
N ALA A 143 -16.09 4.95 -5.24
CA ALA A 143 -16.65 4.05 -6.24
C ALA A 143 -16.06 4.40 -7.61
N SER A 144 -15.48 3.40 -8.28
CA SER A 144 -15.03 3.50 -9.66
C SER A 144 -16.26 3.89 -10.50
N LYS A 145 -16.24 5.06 -11.13
CA LYS A 145 -17.26 5.45 -12.10
C LYS A 145 -17.07 4.70 -13.42
#